data_AF-A0A3D5YGA5-F1
#
_entry.id   AF-A0A3D5YGA5-F1
#
_cell.length_a   1.000
_cell.length_b   1.000
_cell.length_c   1.000
_cell.angle_alpha   90.00
_cell.angle_beta   90.00
_cell.angle_gamma   90.00
#
_symmetry.space_group_name_H-M   'P 1'
#
loop_
_entity.id
_entity.type
_entity.pdbx_description
1 polymer ?
#
loop_
_entity_poly.entity_id
_entity_poly.type
_entity_poly.pdbx_seq_one_letter_code
_entity_poly.pdbx_strand_id
1 'polypeptide(L)' 'MMAKKKGGRIIVAMQCKECGATNYQTMINKTATPKLELKKYCKKDKKHTTHASREKLK' A
#
# COMPACT_ATOMS: atom_id res chain seq x y z
N MET A 1 -20.97 11.89 25.00
CA MET A 1 -20.92 11.85 23.52
C MET A 1 -19.49 11.51 23.10
N MET A 2 -19.19 10.26 22.74
CA MET A 2 -17.81 9.87 22.39
C MET A 2 -17.55 10.17 20.91
N ALA A 3 -16.73 11.19 20.67
CA ALA A 3 -16.24 11.53 19.34
C ALA A 3 -15.49 10.32 18.75
N LYS A 4 -16.06 9.72 17.70
CA LYS A 4 -15.42 8.67 16.90
C LYS A 4 -14.05 9.17 16.42
N LYS A 5 -12.98 8.72 17.06
CA LYS A 5 -11.60 8.94 16.64
C LYS A 5 -11.48 8.40 15.21
N LYS A 6 -11.47 9.28 14.20
CA LYS A 6 -11.25 8.91 12.79
C LYS A 6 -9.92 8.17 12.74
N GLY A 7 -9.99 6.84 12.68
CA GLY A 7 -8.84 5.96 12.77
C GLY A 7 -7.83 6.31 11.68
N GLY A 8 -6.54 6.24 12.01
CA GLY A 8 -5.41 6.54 11.14
C GLY A 8 -5.22 5.58 9.97
N ARG A 9 -6.32 5.18 9.31
CA ARG A 9 -6.32 4.36 8.11
C ARG A 9 -6.04 5.27 6.92
N ILE A 10 -4.87 5.10 6.33
CA ILE A 10 -4.48 5.78 5.10
C ILE A 10 -4.58 4.80 3.94
N ILE A 11 -5.07 5.28 2.80
CA ILE A 11 -5.00 4.51 1.56
C ILE A 11 -3.59 4.67 1.02
N VAL A 12 -2.93 3.56 0.77
CA VAL A 12 -1.60 3.52 0.18
C VAL A 12 -1.66 2.74 -1.12
N ALA A 13 -0.90 3.23 -2.09
CA ALA A 13 -0.78 2.59 -3.37
C ALA A 13 0.46 1.69 -3.37
N MET A 14 0.32 0.43 -3.75
CA MET A 14 1.42 -0.51 -3.86
C MET A 14 2.06 -0.42 -5.23
N GLN A 15 3.31 0.04 -5.22
CA GLN A 15 4.16 0.17 -6.39
C GLN A 15 5.10 -1.04 -6.47
N CYS A 16 5.14 -1.71 -7.62
CA CYS A 16 6.13 -2.74 -7.87
C CYS A 16 7.55 -2.12 -7.94
N LYS A 17 8.53 -2.72 -7.26
CA LYS A 17 9.94 -2.29 -7.33
C LYS A 17 10.59 -2.53 -8.70
N GLU A 18 10.10 -3.50 -9.48
CA GLU A 18 10.71 -3.88 -10.76
C GLU A 18 10.08 -3.10 -11.93
N CYS A 19 8.76 -3.21 -12.09
CA CYS A 19 8.02 -2.58 -13.20
C CYS A 19 7.61 -1.11 -12.92
N GLY A 20 7.79 -0.61 -11.69
CA GLY A 20 7.37 0.74 -11.27
C GLY A 20 5.85 0.99 -11.31
N ALA A 21 5.06 -0.04 -11.65
CA ALA A 21 3.63 0.05 -11.83
C ALA A 21 2.89 0.04 -10.48
N THR A 22 1.87 0.88 -10.37
CA THR A 22 0.97 0.93 -9.22
C THR A 22 -0.26 0.08 -9.53
N ASN A 23 -0.28 -1.15 -9.04
CA ASN A 23 -1.32 -2.14 -9.38
C ASN A 23 -2.36 -2.32 -8.28
N TYR A 24 -2.04 -2.01 -7.03
CA TYR A 24 -2.93 -2.25 -5.89
C TYR A 24 -3.05 -1.03 -5.00
N GLN A 25 -4.21 -0.87 -4.38
CA GLN A 25 -4.45 0.10 -3.32
C GLN A 25 -4.90 -0.67 -2.10
N THR A 26 -4.31 -0.39 -0.95
CA THR A 26 -4.67 -1.02 0.32
C THR A 26 -4.80 0.04 1.39
N MET A 27 -5.66 -0.21 2.37
CA MET A 27 -5.77 0.65 3.54
C MET A 27 -4.82 0.11 4.60
N ILE A 28 -3.85 0.92 5.01
CA ILE A 28 -2.96 0.61 6.12
C ILE A 28 -3.25 1.55 7.28
N ASN A 29 -3.03 1.08 8.50
CA ASN A 29 -3.12 1.94 9.65
C ASN A 29 -1.75 2.57 9.88
N LYS A 30 -1.62 3.88 9.61
CA LYS A 30 -0.36 4.64 9.72
C LYS A 30 0.32 4.48 11.09
N THR A 31 -0.47 4.27 12.14
CA THR A 31 0.02 4.09 13.52
C THR A 31 0.58 2.69 13.78
N ALA A 32 0.12 1.65 13.07
CA ALA A 32 0.49 0.26 13.33
C ALA A 32 1.43 -0.33 12.26
N THR A 33 1.31 0.10 11.01
CA THR A 33 2.09 -0.41 9.88
C THR A 33 2.61 0.75 9.03
N PRO A 34 3.85 1.21 9.26
CA PRO A 34 4.41 2.36 8.54
C PRO A 34 4.83 2.02 7.10
N LYS A 35 5.19 0.77 6.82
CA LYS A 35 5.57 0.28 5.49
C LYS A 35 5.04 -1.12 5.27
N LEU A 36 4.43 -1.35 4.11
CA LEU A 36 3.89 -2.63 3.70
C LEU A 36 4.59 -3.07 2.42
N GLU A 37 5.52 -4.01 2.56
CA GLU A 37 6.21 -4.67 1.45
C GLU A 37 5.63 -6.08 1.29
N LEU A 38 4.91 -6.33 0.20
CA LEU A 38 4.32 -7.65 -0.09
C LEU A 38 4.84 -8.20 -1.40
N LYS A 39 5.09 -9.51 -1.42
CA LYS A 39 5.33 -10.24 -2.67
C LYS A 39 4.00 -10.48 -3.37
N LYS A 40 3.74 -9.71 -4.42
CA LYS A 40 2.52 -9.79 -5.24
C LYS A 40 2.90 -10.00 -6.69
N TYR A 41 1.96 -10.54 -7.47
CA TYR A 41 2.17 -10.76 -8.90
C TYR A 41 2.16 -9.41 -9.66
N CYS A 42 3.25 -9.02 -10.35
CA CYS A 42 3.21 -7.91 -11.32
C CYS A 42 2.76 -8.48 -12.67
N LYS A 43 1.61 -8.02 -13.18
CA LYS A 43 1.11 -8.40 -14.51
C LYS A 43 2.08 -8.00 -15.64
N LYS A 44 2.89 -6.96 -15.45
CA LYS A 44 3.88 -6.51 -16.44
C LYS A 44 5.08 -7.46 -16.52
N ASP A 45 5.66 -7.85 -15.39
CA ASP A 45 6.79 -8.79 -15.35
C ASP A 45 6.37 -10.27 -15.42
N LYS A 46 5.06 -10.55 -15.34
CA LYS A 46 4.48 -11.91 -15.25
C LYS A 46 5.06 -12.78 -14.15
N LYS A 47 5.61 -12.18 -13.09
CA LYS A 47 6.25 -12.86 -11.96
C LYS A 47 5.85 -12.23 -10.62
N HIS A 48 6.11 -12.93 -9.52
CA HIS A 48 5.89 -12.41 -8.18
C HIS A 48 7.05 -11.53 -7.76
N THR A 49 6.76 -10.24 -7.57
CA THR A 49 7.75 -9.20 -7.30
C THR A 49 7.43 -8.50 -5.98
N THR A 50 8.41 -7.84 -5.40
CA THR A 50 8.21 -7.05 -4.18
C THR A 50 7.49 -5.75 -4.52
N HIS A 51 6.27 -5.60 -4.00
CA HIS A 51 5.48 -4.39 -4.10
C HIS A 51 5.61 -3.60 -2.79
N ALA A 52 6.01 -2.33 -2.89
CA ALA A 52 6.14 -1.42 -1.76
C ALA A 52 4.94 -0.47 -1.68
N SER A 53 4.34 -0.34 -0.50
CA SER A 53 3.29 0.65 -0.24
C SER A 53 3.87 2.07 -0.26
N ARG A 54 3.23 2.97 -0.98
CA ARG A 54 3.56 4.39 -1.05
C ARG A 54 2.36 5.20 -0.57
N GLU A 55 2.59 6.06 0.43
CA GLU A 55 1.57 6.86 1.12
C GLU A 55 1.01 8.03 0.28
N LYS A 56 1.03 7.92 -1.06
CA LYS A 56 0.52 8.97 -1.93
C LYS A 56 -0.97 8.76 -2.16
N LEU A 57 -1.79 9.31 -1.26
CA LEU A 57 -3.01 9.99 -1.68
C LEU A 57 -3.14 11.26 -0.84
N LYS A 58 -2.90 12.40 -1.50
CA LYS A 58 -3.23 13.71 -0.97
C LYS A 58 -4.72 13.94 -1.14
#